data_AF-A0A939M4Z7-F1
#
_entry.id   AF-A0A939M4Z7-F1
#
_cell.length_a   1.000
_cell.length_b   1.000
_cell.length_c   1.000
_cell.angle_alpha   90.00
_cell.angle_beta   90.00
_cell.angle_gamma   90.00
#
_symmetry.space_group_name_H-M   'P 1'
#
loop_
_entity.id
_entity.type
_entity.pdbx_description
1 polymer ?
#
loop_
_entity_poly.entity_id
_entity_poly.type
_entity_poly.pdbx_seq_one_letter_code
_entity_poly.pdbx_strand_id
1 'polypeptide(L)'
;MHITKAKIRNYRSRAHCDIEFRDGLNILVGDNEAGKSTLLEAVSLALTGSLNGRPLAQELHPFLFSVQATRNYLAALHGGKPATLPAITIELFFSDIPELAEFRGDNHSEKPGDLPGIIYSIEFNDAYKDAYEQYIAKRDDVRSIPVEYYQAVCQSFARKSVLPRQIPLSPVIVDASRITTITGANRYVTGLIREALPPKEQVQLSVAYRKLREIFLADDSIKQINAKFAERHGEISEKTLSMTLDPTARGGWETAVMPSLDDVPITLVGKGEQNAVKIKLALENSSDANVFLIEEPENHLSFSRLHGLINAITKKAGARQLIITTHSSFVLNKLGINNVILFRDGASMRLDALTADTYEYFKKLPGHDTLRLLLSSRSILVEGPSDELVVQKAFIAKHGVSPLEKGVDVISVKGLAFKRFLEIAKLLGIKTDVVTDNDGDVEALKAKYADYPADGKINVRYDDDEAFPTLEPQMLKANSLERLNSVLGTDYDDPDALTEYMTKPANKTDVALKIFDTTEAITFPGYINAAVE
;
A
#
# COMPACT_ATOMS: atom_id res chain seq x y z
N MET A 1 -22.98 -3.38 -8.34
CA MET A 1 -22.09 -4.56 -8.33
C MET A 1 -20.74 -4.12 -7.81
N HIS A 2 -20.23 -4.73 -6.75
CA HIS A 2 -18.92 -4.41 -6.19
C HIS A 2 -18.32 -5.65 -5.52
N ILE A 3 -17.02 -5.60 -5.22
CA ILE A 3 -16.32 -6.60 -4.42
C ILE A 3 -16.56 -6.25 -2.95
N THR A 4 -17.06 -7.18 -2.14
CA THR A 4 -17.30 -6.96 -0.70
C THR A 4 -16.12 -7.41 0.14
N LYS A 5 -15.38 -8.43 -0.30
CA LYS A 5 -14.24 -8.99 0.43
C LYS A 5 -13.25 -9.64 -0.53
N ALA A 6 -11.97 -9.57 -0.20
CA ALA A 6 -10.93 -10.34 -0.86
C ALA A 6 -10.13 -11.15 0.17
N LYS A 7 -9.88 -12.43 -0.15
CA LYS A 7 -9.00 -13.31 0.63
C LYS A 7 -7.93 -13.89 -0.27
N ILE A 8 -6.68 -13.56 0.03
CA ILE A 8 -5.53 -13.97 -0.77
C ILE A 8 -4.67 -14.90 0.06
N ARG A 9 -4.20 -16.00 -0.53
CA ARG A 9 -3.33 -16.99 0.09
C ARG A 9 -2.12 -17.26 -0.80
N ASN A 10 -0.94 -17.31 -0.17
CA ASN A 10 0.35 -17.66 -0.77
C ASN A 10 0.80 -16.83 -1.99
N TYR A 11 0.31 -15.61 -2.19
CA TYR A 11 0.65 -14.77 -3.33
C TYR A 11 1.76 -13.76 -2.99
N ARG A 12 2.86 -13.79 -3.76
CA ARG A 12 4.07 -12.95 -3.63
C ARG A 12 4.60 -12.91 -2.19
N SER A 13 4.82 -11.73 -1.61
CA SER A 13 5.37 -11.60 -0.25
C SER A 13 4.41 -12.08 0.84
N ARG A 14 3.17 -12.47 0.52
CA ARG A 14 2.10 -12.67 1.51
C ARG A 14 1.65 -14.12 1.60
N ALA A 15 1.66 -14.65 2.83
CA ALA A 15 1.07 -15.95 3.14
C ALA A 15 -0.48 -15.86 3.20
N HIS A 16 -1.00 -14.79 3.80
CA HIS A 16 -2.42 -14.49 3.85
C HIS A 16 -2.67 -12.98 3.78
N CYS A 17 -3.83 -12.58 3.26
CA CYS A 17 -4.34 -11.22 3.29
C CYS A 17 -5.86 -11.27 3.23
N ASP A 18 -6.53 -10.75 4.25
CA ASP A 18 -8.00 -10.67 4.33
C ASP A 18 -8.42 -9.22 4.46
N ILE A 19 -9.31 -8.78 3.56
CA ILE A 19 -9.77 -7.40 3.53
C ILE A 19 -11.23 -7.30 3.13
N GLU A 20 -11.96 -6.42 3.81
CA GLU A 20 -13.35 -6.07 3.52
C GLU A 20 -13.44 -4.69 2.88
N PHE A 21 -14.24 -4.59 1.83
CA PHE A 21 -14.48 -3.37 1.08
C PHE A 21 -15.91 -2.90 1.27
N ARG A 22 -16.10 -1.59 1.10
CA ARG A 22 -17.39 -0.93 0.96
C ARG A 22 -17.77 -0.79 -0.50
N ASP A 23 -19.05 -0.52 -0.71
CA ASP A 23 -19.49 0.10 -1.96
C ASP A 23 -18.85 1.49 -2.10
N GLY A 24 -18.56 1.90 -3.33
CA GLY A 24 -17.91 3.18 -3.62
C GLY A 24 -16.44 3.24 -3.17
N LEU A 25 -16.09 4.25 -2.37
CA LEU A 25 -14.70 4.63 -2.06
C LEU A 25 -14.09 3.81 -0.93
N ASN A 26 -12.93 3.21 -1.21
CA ASN A 26 -12.08 2.47 -0.28
C ASN A 26 -10.66 3.01 -0.37
N ILE A 27 -10.10 3.45 0.75
CA ILE A 27 -8.77 4.04 0.85
C ILE A 27 -7.93 3.17 1.77
N LEU A 28 -7.02 2.42 1.18
CA LEU A 28 -6.12 1.52 1.88
C LEU A 28 -4.86 2.28 2.26
N VAL A 29 -4.64 2.42 3.57
CA VAL A 29 -3.48 3.13 4.10
C VAL A 29 -2.62 2.20 4.92
N GLY A 30 -1.33 2.22 4.65
CA GLY A 30 -0.35 1.38 5.33
C GLY A 30 1.06 1.69 4.87
N ASP A 31 2.04 1.02 5.47
CA ASP A 31 3.45 1.24 5.18
C ASP A 31 3.86 0.77 3.78
N ASN A 32 5.03 1.23 3.34
CA ASN A 32 5.75 0.63 2.24
C ASN A 32 5.91 -0.87 2.47
N GLU A 33 5.88 -1.63 1.39
CA GLU A 33 5.99 -3.09 1.41
C GLU A 33 4.88 -3.84 2.18
N ALA A 34 3.92 -3.17 2.82
CA ALA A 34 2.83 -3.80 3.58
C ALA A 34 1.99 -4.78 2.73
N GLY A 35 2.01 -4.64 1.40
CA GLY A 35 1.33 -5.53 0.45
C GLY A 35 0.16 -4.89 -0.30
N LYS A 36 -0.03 -3.57 -0.17
CA LYS A 36 -1.12 -2.80 -0.80
C LYS A 36 -1.17 -3.00 -2.33
N SER A 37 -0.04 -2.84 -3.01
CA SER A 37 0.07 -3.05 -4.46
C SER A 37 -0.15 -4.51 -4.87
N THR A 38 0.34 -5.44 -4.03
CA THR A 38 0.13 -6.89 -4.25
C THR A 38 -1.35 -7.26 -4.16
N LEU A 39 -2.11 -6.61 -3.27
CA LEU A 39 -3.56 -6.77 -3.17
C LEU A 39 -4.27 -6.23 -4.42
N LEU A 40 -3.97 -5.01 -4.89
CA LEU A 40 -4.58 -4.47 -6.11
C LEU A 40 -4.32 -5.37 -7.32
N GLU A 41 -3.08 -5.85 -7.45
CA GLU A 41 -2.68 -6.74 -8.52
C GLU A 41 -3.39 -8.11 -8.44
N ALA A 42 -3.50 -8.69 -7.24
CA ALA A 42 -4.21 -9.95 -7.03
C ALA A 42 -5.72 -9.84 -7.38
N VAL A 43 -6.36 -8.73 -6.98
CA VAL A 43 -7.76 -8.46 -7.34
C VAL A 43 -7.90 -8.37 -8.86
N SER A 44 -7.01 -7.64 -9.54
CA SER A 44 -7.04 -7.55 -11.00
C SER A 44 -6.75 -8.88 -11.68
N LEU A 45 -5.80 -9.67 -11.18
CA LEU A 45 -5.48 -10.99 -11.70
C LEU A 45 -6.69 -11.93 -11.63
N ALA A 46 -7.39 -11.96 -10.50
CA ALA A 46 -8.57 -12.81 -10.34
C ALA A 46 -9.72 -12.41 -11.28
N LEU A 47 -9.90 -11.11 -11.54
CA LEU A 47 -10.94 -10.59 -12.43
C LEU A 47 -10.59 -10.71 -13.92
N THR A 48 -9.31 -10.63 -14.30
CA THR A 48 -8.89 -10.54 -15.72
C THR A 48 -8.15 -11.78 -16.22
N GLY A 49 -7.66 -12.63 -15.32
CA GLY A 49 -6.74 -13.73 -15.65
C GLY A 49 -5.39 -13.27 -16.22
N SER A 50 -5.07 -11.97 -16.08
CA SER A 50 -3.88 -11.35 -16.66
C SER A 50 -3.04 -10.68 -15.58
N LEU A 51 -1.71 -10.76 -15.74
CA LEU A 51 -0.73 -10.12 -14.90
C LEU A 51 0.10 -9.18 -15.78
N ASN A 52 0.32 -7.93 -15.36
CA ASN A 52 1.08 -6.94 -16.14
C ASN A 52 0.53 -6.72 -17.58
N GLY A 53 -0.78 -6.91 -17.79
CA GLY A 53 -1.41 -6.80 -19.11
C GLY A 53 -1.17 -7.98 -20.05
N ARG A 54 -0.57 -9.07 -19.56
CA ARG A 54 -0.36 -10.32 -20.31
C ARG A 54 -1.10 -11.48 -19.63
N PRO A 55 -1.55 -12.49 -20.39
CA PRO A 55 -2.15 -13.69 -19.80
C PRO A 55 -1.21 -14.33 -18.77
N LEU A 56 -1.75 -14.81 -17.64
CA LEU A 56 -0.93 -15.36 -16.55
C LEU A 56 0.03 -16.46 -17.01
N ALA A 57 -0.34 -17.29 -18.00
CA ALA A 57 0.54 -18.34 -18.54
C ALA A 57 1.89 -17.82 -19.06
N GLN A 58 2.00 -16.55 -19.45
CA GLN A 58 3.25 -15.93 -19.91
C GLN A 58 4.07 -15.28 -18.78
N GLU A 59 3.46 -15.06 -17.62
CA GLU A 59 4.06 -14.38 -16.46
C GLU A 59 4.17 -15.32 -15.24
N LEU A 60 3.78 -16.60 -15.39
CA LEU A 60 3.85 -17.59 -14.33
C LEU A 60 5.31 -17.92 -14.01
N HIS A 61 5.72 -17.67 -12.77
CA HIS A 61 7.06 -17.96 -12.28
C HIS A 61 7.04 -18.31 -10.78
N PRO A 62 8.05 -19.03 -10.26
CA PRO A 62 8.06 -19.50 -8.86
C PRO A 62 7.94 -18.38 -7.81
N PHE A 63 8.45 -17.18 -8.10
CA PHE A 63 8.38 -16.02 -7.19
C PHE A 63 6.97 -15.42 -7.03
N LEU A 64 5.95 -15.94 -7.73
CA LEU A 64 4.56 -15.61 -7.41
C LEU A 64 4.07 -16.32 -6.14
N PHE A 65 4.73 -17.38 -5.71
CA PHE A 65 4.41 -18.08 -4.47
C PHE A 65 5.13 -17.45 -3.29
N SER A 66 4.50 -17.51 -2.12
CA SER A 66 5.12 -16.97 -0.91
C SER A 66 6.45 -17.65 -0.57
N VAL A 67 7.37 -16.84 -0.06
CA VAL A 67 8.68 -17.33 0.40
C VAL A 67 8.52 -18.43 1.44
N GLN A 68 7.54 -18.27 2.34
CA GLN A 68 7.25 -19.29 3.36
C GLN A 68 6.72 -20.59 2.74
N ALA A 69 5.78 -20.50 1.79
CA ALA A 69 5.26 -21.68 1.10
C ALA A 69 6.35 -22.43 0.33
N THR A 70 7.22 -21.69 -0.36
CA THR A 70 8.37 -22.23 -1.09
C THR A 70 9.36 -22.92 -0.13
N ARG A 71 9.71 -22.27 0.98
CA ARG A 71 10.60 -22.85 2.00
C ARG A 71 10.01 -24.12 2.62
N ASN A 72 8.73 -24.11 2.98
CA ASN A 72 8.05 -25.27 3.55
C ASN A 72 8.07 -26.46 2.58
N TYR A 73 7.77 -26.21 1.29
CA TYR A 73 7.81 -27.22 0.24
C TYR A 73 9.21 -27.82 0.07
N LEU A 74 10.24 -26.97 -0.10
CA LEU A 74 11.62 -27.43 -0.30
C LEU A 74 12.16 -28.18 0.92
N ALA A 75 11.91 -27.66 2.13
CA ALA A 75 12.33 -28.31 3.38
C ALA A 75 11.66 -29.69 3.57
N ALA A 76 10.37 -29.82 3.23
CA ALA A 76 9.69 -31.12 3.27
C ALA A 76 10.29 -32.09 2.23
N LEU A 77 10.53 -31.61 1.01
CA LEU A 77 11.04 -32.41 -0.09
C LEU A 77 12.45 -32.94 0.19
N HIS A 78 13.38 -32.04 0.56
CA HIS A 78 14.77 -32.40 0.93
C HIS A 78 14.82 -33.22 2.21
N GLY A 79 13.89 -32.98 3.15
CA GLY A 79 13.76 -33.76 4.39
C GLY A 79 13.16 -35.15 4.22
N GLY A 80 12.89 -35.61 3.00
CA GLY A 80 12.35 -36.94 2.73
C GLY A 80 10.85 -37.11 3.07
N LYS A 81 10.18 -36.04 3.51
CA LYS A 81 8.76 -36.04 3.91
C LYS A 81 7.84 -35.89 2.69
N PRO A 82 6.56 -36.29 2.80
CA PRO A 82 5.56 -35.93 1.79
C PRO A 82 5.49 -34.40 1.65
N ALA A 83 5.95 -33.88 0.51
CA ALA A 83 5.95 -32.45 0.22
C ALA A 83 4.67 -32.09 -0.52
N THR A 84 3.78 -31.34 0.11
CA THR A 84 2.58 -30.80 -0.55
C THR A 84 2.96 -29.61 -1.40
N LEU A 85 2.63 -29.65 -2.69
CA LEU A 85 2.79 -28.51 -3.59
C LEU A 85 1.90 -27.35 -3.12
N PRO A 86 2.46 -26.14 -2.93
CA PRO A 86 1.67 -25.00 -2.50
C PRO A 86 0.76 -24.52 -3.63
N ALA A 87 -0.42 -24.00 -3.29
CA ALA A 87 -1.31 -23.34 -4.22
C ALA A 87 -1.46 -21.85 -3.84
N ILE A 88 -1.68 -21.01 -4.85
CA ILE A 88 -2.13 -19.63 -4.67
C ILE A 88 -3.66 -19.64 -4.80
N THR A 89 -4.33 -18.91 -3.92
CA THR A 89 -5.79 -18.79 -3.95
C THR A 89 -6.17 -17.34 -3.73
N ILE A 90 -7.02 -16.80 -4.60
CA ILE A 90 -7.58 -15.46 -4.51
C ILE A 90 -9.09 -15.62 -4.56
N GLU A 91 -9.75 -15.47 -3.42
CA GLU A 91 -11.21 -15.46 -3.31
C GLU A 91 -11.69 -14.01 -3.36
N LEU A 92 -12.59 -13.70 -4.30
CA LEU A 92 -13.29 -12.43 -4.37
C LEU A 92 -14.77 -12.66 -4.11
N PHE A 93 -15.26 -12.07 -3.03
CA PHE A 93 -16.67 -12.06 -2.66
C PHE A 93 -17.33 -10.84 -3.31
N PHE A 94 -18.52 -11.03 -3.85
CA PHE A 94 -19.27 -9.97 -4.52
C PHE A 94 -20.46 -9.54 -3.68
N SER A 95 -21.08 -8.41 -4.07
CA SER A 95 -22.34 -7.93 -3.50
C SER A 95 -23.48 -8.94 -3.72
N ASP A 96 -24.29 -9.20 -2.69
CA ASP A 96 -25.44 -10.13 -2.77
C ASP A 96 -26.64 -9.48 -3.48
N ILE A 97 -26.63 -9.55 -4.81
CA ILE A 97 -27.69 -9.00 -5.68
C ILE A 97 -28.13 -10.04 -6.73
N PRO A 98 -29.37 -9.96 -7.26
CA PRO A 98 -29.92 -10.96 -8.17
C PRO A 98 -29.07 -11.23 -9.42
N GLU A 99 -28.40 -10.21 -9.96
CA GLU A 99 -27.56 -10.30 -11.15
C GLU A 99 -26.31 -11.17 -10.96
N LEU A 100 -25.93 -11.44 -9.71
CA LEU A 100 -24.77 -12.26 -9.35
C LEU A 100 -25.16 -13.67 -8.86
N ALA A 101 -26.42 -14.06 -9.01
CA ALA A 101 -26.93 -15.35 -8.55
C ALA A 101 -26.20 -16.55 -9.15
N GLU A 102 -25.70 -16.46 -10.39
CA GLU A 102 -24.92 -17.54 -11.02
C GLU A 102 -23.56 -17.79 -10.35
N PHE A 103 -23.08 -16.81 -9.59
CA PHE A 103 -21.82 -16.88 -8.84
C PHE A 103 -22.02 -17.37 -7.40
N ARG A 104 -23.27 -17.58 -6.97
CA ARG A 104 -23.62 -17.94 -5.61
C ARG A 104 -23.34 -19.41 -5.31
N GLY A 105 -22.66 -19.66 -4.20
CA GLY A 105 -22.49 -21.00 -3.67
C GLY A 105 -21.64 -20.99 -2.41
N ASP A 106 -21.25 -22.19 -1.98
CA ASP A 106 -20.52 -22.40 -0.74
C ASP A 106 -19.03 -22.67 -0.97
N ASN A 107 -18.53 -22.68 -2.21
CA ASN A 107 -17.12 -22.97 -2.51
C ASN A 107 -16.23 -21.75 -2.21
N HIS A 108 -16.08 -21.44 -0.93
CA HIS A 108 -15.25 -20.38 -0.37
C HIS A 108 -14.80 -20.72 1.06
N SER A 109 -13.78 -20.02 1.54
CA SER A 109 -13.19 -20.26 2.86
C SER A 109 -14.07 -19.86 4.05
N GLU A 110 -15.01 -18.93 3.87
CA GLU A 110 -15.92 -18.51 4.96
C GLU A 110 -17.07 -19.50 5.16
N LYS A 111 -16.94 -20.41 6.13
CA LYS A 111 -18.00 -21.38 6.44
C LYS A 111 -18.73 -21.02 7.74
N PRO A 112 -20.06 -21.24 7.82
CA PRO A 112 -20.99 -21.60 6.74
C PRO A 112 -21.41 -20.37 5.90
N GLY A 113 -21.79 -20.58 4.63
CA GLY A 113 -22.30 -19.49 3.80
C GLY A 113 -22.70 -19.95 2.40
N ASP A 114 -23.66 -19.22 1.81
CA ASP A 114 -24.01 -19.29 0.39
C ASP A 114 -23.96 -17.85 -0.14
N LEU A 115 -22.81 -17.48 -0.70
CA LEU A 115 -22.47 -16.12 -1.08
C LEU A 115 -22.07 -16.08 -2.56
N PRO A 116 -22.24 -14.94 -3.26
CA PRO A 116 -21.73 -14.79 -4.61
C PRO A 116 -20.24 -14.46 -4.61
N GLY A 117 -19.49 -15.10 -5.50
CA GLY A 117 -18.09 -14.78 -5.68
C GLY A 117 -17.37 -15.74 -6.61
N ILE A 118 -16.05 -15.55 -6.69
CA ILE A 118 -15.14 -16.39 -7.47
C ILE A 118 -13.91 -16.77 -6.66
N ILE A 119 -13.33 -17.91 -7.01
CA ILE A 119 -11.99 -18.32 -6.61
C ILE A 119 -11.14 -18.37 -7.87
N TYR A 120 -10.03 -17.64 -7.84
CA TYR A 120 -8.94 -17.79 -8.79
C TYR A 120 -7.80 -18.54 -8.11
N SER A 121 -7.43 -19.71 -8.63
CA SER A 121 -6.35 -20.54 -8.10
C SER A 121 -5.22 -20.71 -9.11
N ILE A 122 -3.99 -20.74 -8.59
CA ILE A 122 -2.82 -21.27 -9.32
C ILE A 122 -2.41 -22.52 -8.56
N GLU A 123 -2.76 -23.66 -9.14
CA GLU A 123 -2.73 -24.96 -8.48
C GLU A 123 -2.05 -26.02 -9.35
N PHE A 124 -1.61 -27.10 -8.69
CA PHE A 124 -1.01 -28.22 -9.39
C PHE A 124 -2.03 -28.86 -10.35
N ASN A 125 -1.59 -29.13 -11.57
CA ASN A 125 -2.42 -29.85 -12.54
C ASN A 125 -2.15 -31.34 -12.42
N ASP A 126 -3.15 -32.08 -11.94
CA ASP A 126 -3.08 -33.54 -11.76
C ASP A 126 -2.72 -34.31 -13.04
N ALA A 127 -2.93 -33.73 -14.22
CA ALA A 127 -2.48 -34.33 -15.48
C ALA A 127 -0.95 -34.49 -15.58
N TYR A 128 -0.17 -33.75 -14.78
CA TYR A 128 1.28 -33.83 -14.73
C TYR A 128 1.84 -34.62 -13.55
N LYS A 129 0.98 -35.33 -12.80
CA LYS A 129 1.40 -36.09 -11.60
C LYS A 129 2.59 -37.01 -11.85
N ASP A 130 2.52 -37.85 -12.87
CA ASP A 130 3.59 -38.82 -13.17
C ASP A 130 4.90 -38.12 -13.56
N ALA A 131 4.82 -37.03 -14.34
CA ALA A 131 5.98 -36.26 -14.76
C ALA A 131 6.64 -35.54 -13.58
N TYR A 132 5.83 -34.99 -12.67
CA TYR A 132 6.29 -34.36 -11.45
C TYR A 132 6.95 -35.37 -10.50
N GLU A 133 6.37 -36.56 -10.32
CA GLU A 133 6.95 -37.63 -9.49
C GLU A 133 8.34 -38.07 -10.01
N GLN A 134 8.52 -38.13 -11.32
CA GLN A 134 9.83 -38.38 -11.94
C GLN A 134 10.82 -37.24 -11.72
N TYR A 135 10.37 -35.99 -11.85
CA TYR A 135 11.19 -34.80 -11.62
C TYR A 135 11.73 -34.76 -10.18
N ILE A 136 10.89 -35.05 -9.20
CA ILE A 136 11.30 -35.06 -7.78
C ILE A 136 12.03 -36.34 -7.36
N ALA A 137 12.29 -37.29 -8.25
CA ALA A 137 13.09 -38.48 -7.91
C ALA A 137 14.51 -38.11 -7.46
N LYS A 138 15.07 -37.01 -7.99
CA LYS A 138 16.31 -36.38 -7.53
C LYS A 138 16.00 -35.15 -6.67
N ARG A 139 15.45 -35.39 -5.47
CA ARG A 139 14.95 -34.34 -4.56
C ARG A 139 15.97 -33.22 -4.31
N ASP A 140 17.25 -33.57 -4.18
CA ASP A 140 18.34 -32.62 -3.89
C ASP A 140 18.61 -31.61 -5.01
N ASP A 141 18.16 -31.90 -6.24
CA ASP A 141 18.31 -31.02 -7.40
C ASP A 141 17.21 -29.95 -7.45
N VAL A 142 16.09 -30.14 -6.75
CA VAL A 142 14.95 -29.22 -6.77
C VAL A 142 15.24 -28.00 -5.92
N ARG A 143 15.26 -26.81 -6.55
CA ARG A 143 15.58 -25.52 -5.89
C ARG A 143 14.41 -24.54 -5.83
N SER A 144 13.32 -24.82 -6.51
CA SER A 144 12.13 -23.96 -6.58
C SER A 144 10.86 -24.77 -6.79
N ILE A 145 9.71 -24.11 -6.71
CA ILE A 145 8.42 -24.69 -7.10
C ILE A 145 8.42 -24.88 -8.62
N PRO A 146 8.13 -26.09 -9.14
CA PRO A 146 8.10 -26.36 -10.57
C PRO A 146 6.76 -25.91 -11.16
N VAL A 147 6.68 -24.64 -11.54
CA VAL A 147 5.45 -23.99 -12.02
C VAL A 147 4.99 -24.51 -13.39
N GLU A 148 5.84 -25.25 -14.09
CA GLU A 148 5.52 -25.91 -15.37
C GLU A 148 4.39 -26.93 -15.23
N TYR A 149 4.20 -27.48 -14.02
CA TYR A 149 3.16 -28.45 -13.72
C TYR A 149 1.89 -27.81 -13.13
N TYR A 150 1.81 -26.47 -13.12
CA TYR A 150 0.67 -25.75 -12.58
C TYR A 150 -0.30 -25.31 -13.68
N GLN A 151 -1.52 -25.04 -13.26
CA GLN A 151 -2.56 -24.42 -14.06
C GLN A 151 -3.21 -23.28 -13.30
N ALA A 152 -3.80 -22.35 -14.05
CA ALA A 152 -4.63 -21.29 -13.50
C ALA A 152 -6.10 -21.66 -13.72
N VAL A 153 -6.87 -21.66 -12.65
CA VAL A 153 -8.30 -22.04 -12.67
C VAL A 153 -9.10 -20.92 -12.05
N CYS A 154 -10.19 -20.52 -12.71
CA CYS A 154 -11.17 -19.59 -12.15
C CYS A 154 -12.52 -20.29 -12.06
N GLN A 155 -13.10 -20.29 -10.87
CA GLN A 155 -14.39 -20.91 -10.59
C GLN A 155 -15.27 -19.93 -9.83
N SER A 156 -16.59 -20.00 -10.02
CA SER A 156 -17.53 -19.35 -9.10
C SER A 156 -17.64 -20.12 -7.79
N PHE A 157 -18.22 -19.50 -6.77
CA PHE A 157 -18.53 -20.21 -5.52
C PHE A 157 -19.56 -21.34 -5.73
N ALA A 158 -20.24 -21.39 -6.89
CA ALA A 158 -21.06 -22.51 -7.33
C ALA A 158 -20.26 -23.70 -7.92
N ARG A 159 -18.92 -23.67 -7.90
CA ARG A 159 -18.01 -24.65 -8.52
C ARG A 159 -18.11 -24.74 -10.05
N LYS A 160 -18.64 -23.71 -10.71
CA LYS A 160 -18.66 -23.62 -12.17
C LYS A 160 -17.39 -22.95 -12.66
N SER A 161 -16.77 -23.46 -13.72
CA SER A 161 -15.65 -22.78 -14.38
C SER A 161 -16.10 -21.45 -14.96
N VAL A 162 -15.32 -20.40 -14.73
CA VAL A 162 -15.62 -19.03 -15.17
C VAL A 162 -14.47 -18.52 -16.02
N LEU A 163 -14.78 -18.03 -17.23
CA LEU A 163 -13.82 -17.27 -18.04
C LEU A 163 -13.79 -15.82 -17.57
N PRO A 164 -12.63 -15.12 -17.62
CA PRO A 164 -12.54 -13.72 -17.18
C PRO A 164 -13.61 -12.79 -17.78
N ARG A 165 -13.92 -12.95 -19.07
CA ARG A 165 -14.98 -12.19 -19.77
C ARG A 165 -16.42 -12.42 -19.26
N GLN A 166 -16.65 -13.49 -18.50
CA GLN A 166 -17.95 -13.80 -17.91
C GLN A 166 -18.11 -13.15 -16.53
N ILE A 167 -17.03 -12.65 -15.93
CA ILE A 167 -17.09 -11.97 -14.64
C ILE A 167 -17.70 -10.57 -14.87
N PRO A 168 -18.82 -10.22 -14.24
CA PRO A 168 -19.54 -8.96 -14.46
C PRO A 168 -18.89 -7.75 -13.76
N LEU A 169 -17.62 -7.87 -13.36
CA LEU A 169 -16.80 -6.83 -12.75
C LEU A 169 -15.56 -6.62 -13.61
N SER A 170 -15.50 -5.44 -14.21
CA SER A 170 -14.45 -4.98 -15.12
C SER A 170 -13.51 -4.03 -14.37
N PRO A 171 -12.29 -4.48 -14.00
CA PRO A 171 -11.35 -3.65 -13.29
C PRO A 171 -10.54 -2.76 -14.24
N VAL A 172 -10.22 -1.56 -13.78
CA VAL A 172 -9.22 -0.68 -14.39
C VAL A 172 -8.14 -0.42 -13.35
N ILE A 173 -6.92 -0.87 -13.62
CA ILE A 173 -5.76 -0.49 -12.81
C ILE A 173 -5.18 0.80 -13.35
N VAL A 174 -5.04 1.79 -12.47
CA VAL A 174 -4.24 2.97 -12.72
C VAL A 174 -3.02 2.93 -11.79
N ASP A 175 -1.89 2.54 -12.36
CA ASP A 175 -0.60 2.62 -11.70
C ASP A 175 0.22 3.76 -12.32
N ALA A 176 0.38 4.82 -11.55
CA ALA A 176 1.14 6.01 -11.92
C ALA A 176 2.62 5.74 -12.18
N SER A 177 3.18 4.70 -11.54
CA SER A 177 4.61 4.42 -11.43
C SER A 177 5.13 3.49 -12.53
N ARG A 178 4.30 2.58 -13.05
CA ARG A 178 4.71 1.52 -14.01
C ARG A 178 5.10 1.98 -15.41
N ILE A 179 4.90 3.25 -15.76
CA ILE A 179 5.18 3.74 -17.10
C ILE A 179 6.60 4.32 -17.15
N THR A 180 7.60 3.44 -17.30
CA THR A 180 9.02 3.80 -17.25
C THR A 180 9.62 4.22 -18.60
N THR A 181 8.92 3.97 -19.72
CA THR A 181 9.41 4.35 -21.06
C THR A 181 8.52 5.41 -21.72
N ILE A 182 9.14 6.41 -22.35
CA ILE A 182 8.47 7.49 -23.10
C ILE A 182 7.52 6.91 -24.16
N THR A 183 7.94 5.83 -24.84
CA THR A 183 7.11 5.14 -25.84
C THR A 183 5.89 4.44 -25.23
N GLY A 184 6.04 3.82 -24.04
CA GLY A 184 4.92 3.22 -23.31
C GLY A 184 3.93 4.27 -22.79
N ALA A 185 4.44 5.41 -22.30
CA ALA A 185 3.63 6.54 -21.87
C ALA A 185 2.80 7.13 -23.00
N ASN A 186 3.45 7.39 -24.14
CA ASN A 186 2.77 7.91 -25.32
C ASN A 186 1.72 6.93 -25.83
N ARG A 187 2.03 5.64 -25.91
CA ARG A 187 1.05 4.64 -26.36
C ARG A 187 -0.16 4.55 -25.42
N TYR A 188 0.06 4.63 -24.11
CA TYR A 188 -1.03 4.61 -23.13
C TYR A 188 -1.91 5.86 -23.22
N VAL A 189 -1.32 7.05 -23.22
CA VAL A 189 -2.09 8.31 -23.30
C VAL A 189 -2.78 8.43 -24.65
N THR A 190 -2.14 8.06 -25.75
CA THR A 190 -2.76 8.05 -27.08
C THR A 190 -3.88 7.00 -27.18
N GLY A 191 -3.73 5.85 -26.52
CA GLY A 191 -4.80 4.86 -26.35
C GLY A 191 -6.01 5.45 -25.61
N LEU A 192 -5.77 6.12 -24.49
CA LEU A 192 -6.81 6.83 -23.75
C LEU A 192 -7.47 7.91 -24.60
N ILE A 193 -6.72 8.72 -25.35
CA ILE A 193 -7.31 9.74 -26.22
C ILE A 193 -8.18 9.09 -27.29
N ARG A 194 -7.73 7.98 -27.89
CA ARG A 194 -8.53 7.24 -28.85
C ARG A 194 -9.85 6.77 -28.25
N GLU A 195 -9.82 6.19 -27.05
CA GLU A 195 -11.03 5.74 -26.34
C GLU A 195 -11.95 6.91 -25.96
N ALA A 196 -11.38 8.09 -25.66
CA ALA A 196 -12.13 9.30 -25.37
C ALA A 196 -12.83 9.88 -26.60
N LEU A 197 -12.25 9.69 -27.78
CA LEU A 197 -12.77 10.24 -29.03
C LEU A 197 -13.94 9.39 -29.58
N PRO A 198 -15.07 10.00 -29.95
CA PRO A 198 -16.15 9.34 -30.67
C PRO A 198 -15.65 8.61 -31.94
N PRO A 199 -16.29 7.50 -32.36
CA PRO A 199 -15.84 6.72 -33.52
C PRO A 199 -15.68 7.56 -34.80
N LYS A 200 -16.54 8.56 -35.00
CA LYS A 200 -16.48 9.48 -36.15
C LYS A 200 -15.20 10.34 -36.13
N GLU A 201 -14.77 10.79 -34.96
CA GLU A 201 -13.58 11.62 -34.79
C GLU A 201 -12.30 10.79 -34.96
N GLN A 202 -12.28 9.54 -34.51
CA GLN A 202 -11.18 8.60 -34.76
C GLN A 202 -10.95 8.38 -36.27
N VAL A 203 -12.04 8.24 -37.04
CA VAL A 203 -11.97 8.12 -38.50
C VAL A 203 -11.44 9.40 -39.13
N GLN A 204 -11.89 10.58 -38.67
CA GLN A 204 -11.40 11.86 -39.17
C GLN A 204 -9.90 12.03 -38.92
N LEU A 205 -9.40 11.66 -37.75
CA LEU A 205 -7.98 11.71 -37.41
C LEU A 205 -7.15 10.78 -38.28
N SER A 206 -7.64 9.56 -38.52
CA SER A 206 -7.00 8.58 -39.42
C SER A 206 -6.91 9.10 -40.85
N VAL A 207 -7.96 9.77 -41.35
CA VAL A 207 -7.98 10.40 -42.68
C VAL A 207 -7.02 11.59 -42.75
N ALA A 208 -7.01 12.46 -41.73
CA ALA A 208 -6.11 13.60 -41.68
C ALA A 208 -4.63 13.16 -41.69
N TYR A 209 -4.29 12.14 -40.90
CA TYR A 209 -2.95 11.57 -40.88
C TYR A 209 -2.56 10.93 -42.22
N ARG A 210 -3.48 10.23 -42.88
CA ARG A 210 -3.26 9.71 -44.24
C ARG A 210 -2.94 10.83 -45.24
N LYS A 211 -3.65 11.96 -45.17
CA LYS A 211 -3.37 13.13 -46.03
C LYS A 211 -1.98 13.71 -45.80
N LEU A 212 -1.50 13.77 -44.54
CA LEU A 212 -0.13 14.20 -44.25
C LEU A 212 0.91 13.29 -44.92
N ARG A 213 0.67 11.98 -44.99
CA ARG A 213 1.55 11.06 -45.72
C ARG A 213 1.57 11.32 -47.22
N GLU A 214 0.41 11.60 -47.80
CA GLU A 214 0.30 11.95 -49.22
C GLU A 214 1.03 13.27 -49.53
N ILE A 215 0.93 14.27 -48.65
CA ILE A 215 1.67 15.55 -48.77
C ILE A 215 3.18 15.31 -48.69
N PHE A 216 3.66 14.50 -47.75
CA PHE A 216 5.09 14.18 -47.64
C PHE A 216 5.64 13.51 -48.91
N LEU A 217 4.90 12.56 -49.49
CA LEU A 217 5.29 11.91 -50.74
C LEU A 217 5.19 12.84 -51.96
N ALA A 218 4.35 13.87 -51.89
CA ALA A 218 4.21 14.86 -52.94
C ALA A 218 5.30 15.95 -52.90
N ASP A 219 6.09 16.05 -51.82
CA ASP A 219 7.20 16.99 -51.73
C ASP A 219 8.27 16.72 -52.80
N ASP A 220 8.71 17.77 -53.47
CA ASP A 220 9.64 17.63 -54.60
C ASP A 220 11.01 17.12 -54.18
N SER A 221 11.46 17.41 -52.95
CA SER A 221 12.71 16.88 -52.40
C SER A 221 12.62 15.36 -52.25
N ILE A 222 11.48 14.85 -51.78
CA ILE A 222 11.24 13.42 -51.62
C ILE A 222 11.12 12.72 -52.99
N LYS A 223 10.45 13.34 -53.97
CA LYS A 223 10.41 12.84 -55.35
C LYS A 223 11.80 12.75 -55.97
N GLN A 224 12.66 13.76 -55.77
CA GLN A 224 14.03 13.74 -56.28
C GLN A 224 14.87 12.64 -55.63
N ILE A 225 14.73 12.41 -54.32
CA ILE A 225 15.39 11.30 -53.63
C ILE A 225 14.94 9.95 -54.23
N ASN A 226 13.64 9.76 -54.45
CA ASN A 226 13.11 8.54 -55.06
C ASN A 226 13.53 8.38 -56.53
N ALA A 227 13.68 9.46 -57.29
CA ALA A 227 14.23 9.42 -58.65
C ALA A 227 15.69 8.92 -58.66
N LYS A 228 16.53 9.41 -57.72
CA LYS A 228 17.91 8.92 -57.57
C LYS A 228 17.99 7.43 -57.21
N PHE A 229 17.08 6.93 -56.38
CA PHE A 229 17.02 5.49 -56.12
C PHE A 229 16.57 4.70 -57.36
N ALA A 230 15.70 5.27 -58.20
CA ALA A 230 15.23 4.64 -59.41
C ALA A 230 16.31 4.50 -60.49
N GLU A 231 17.23 5.46 -60.58
CA GLU A 231 18.39 5.40 -61.49
C GLU A 231 19.33 4.23 -61.18
N ARG A 232 19.33 3.74 -59.93
CA ARG A 232 20.17 2.61 -59.46
C ARG A 232 19.48 1.25 -59.56
N HIS A 233 18.44 1.15 -60.38
CA HIS A 233 17.75 -0.11 -60.66
C HIS A 233 18.74 -1.16 -61.19
N GLY A 234 18.72 -2.37 -60.64
CA GLY A 234 19.62 -3.48 -61.03
C GLY A 234 20.98 -3.47 -60.34
N GLU A 235 21.41 -2.38 -59.69
CA GLU A 235 22.67 -2.38 -58.92
C GLU A 235 22.54 -3.10 -57.57
N ILE A 236 21.40 -2.91 -56.90
CA ILE A 236 21.12 -3.47 -55.56
C ILE A 236 20.02 -4.53 -55.63
N SER A 237 19.04 -4.34 -56.51
CA SER A 237 17.88 -5.20 -56.68
C SER A 237 17.30 -5.03 -58.09
N GLU A 238 16.74 -6.10 -58.64
CA GLU A 238 15.94 -6.09 -59.88
C GLU A 238 14.57 -5.41 -59.71
N LYS A 239 14.30 -4.83 -58.54
CA LYS A 239 13.14 -3.97 -58.26
C LYS A 239 13.61 -2.57 -57.96
N THR A 240 12.86 -1.57 -58.44
CA THR A 240 13.06 -0.17 -58.07
C THR A 240 12.96 0.01 -56.56
N LEU A 241 14.07 0.41 -55.94
CA LEU A 241 14.07 0.82 -54.55
C LEU A 241 13.41 2.21 -54.42
N SER A 242 12.55 2.38 -53.42
CA SER A 242 11.95 3.67 -53.11
C SER A 242 11.77 3.84 -51.60
N MET A 243 11.73 5.09 -51.16
CA MET A 243 11.48 5.48 -49.78
C MET A 243 10.04 5.97 -49.64
N THR A 244 9.36 5.47 -48.61
CA THR A 244 7.98 5.85 -48.25
C THR A 244 7.83 5.88 -46.73
N LEU A 245 6.78 6.55 -46.25
CA LEU A 245 6.34 6.42 -44.86
C LEU A 245 5.63 5.07 -44.67
N ASP A 246 5.79 4.44 -43.50
CA ASP A 246 5.22 3.12 -43.21
C ASP A 246 3.68 3.12 -43.39
N PRO A 247 3.14 2.46 -44.44
CA PRO A 247 1.71 2.48 -44.71
C PRO A 247 0.93 1.50 -43.82
N THR A 248 1.62 0.62 -43.09
CA THR A 248 0.98 -0.44 -42.31
C THR A 248 0.31 0.11 -41.05
N ALA A 249 -0.50 -0.72 -40.40
CA ALA A 249 -1.10 -0.40 -39.10
C ALA A 249 -0.07 -0.09 -38.01
N ARG A 250 1.20 -0.48 -38.19
CA ARG A 250 2.29 -0.17 -37.24
C ARG A 250 2.74 1.29 -37.32
N GLY A 251 2.55 1.95 -38.45
CA GLY A 251 2.86 3.37 -38.64
C GLY A 251 1.68 4.29 -38.41
N GLY A 252 0.57 3.81 -37.83
CA GLY A 252 -0.67 4.59 -37.64
C GLY A 252 -0.46 5.90 -36.87
N TRP A 253 -1.45 6.79 -36.92
CA TRP A 253 -1.40 8.10 -36.27
C TRP A 253 -1.05 7.99 -34.77
N GLU A 254 -1.40 6.86 -34.16
CA GLU A 254 -1.15 6.52 -32.77
C GLU A 254 0.34 6.52 -32.40
N THR A 255 1.21 6.28 -33.38
CA THR A 255 2.67 6.27 -33.20
C THR A 255 3.33 7.60 -33.53
N ALA A 256 2.61 8.51 -34.19
CA ALA A 256 3.12 9.78 -34.69
C ALA A 256 2.57 11.01 -33.96
N VAL A 257 1.44 10.87 -33.25
CA VAL A 257 0.84 11.94 -32.45
C VAL A 257 1.34 11.86 -31.02
N MET A 258 1.78 13.02 -30.50
CA MET A 258 2.17 13.18 -29.11
C MET A 258 1.21 14.17 -28.43
N PRO A 259 0.48 13.75 -27.39
CA PRO A 259 -0.41 14.64 -26.67
C PRO A 259 0.36 15.69 -25.87
N SER A 260 -0.18 16.92 -25.82
CA SER A 260 0.37 18.06 -25.10
C SER A 260 -0.65 18.67 -24.15
N LEU A 261 -0.14 19.31 -23.09
CA LEU A 261 -0.88 20.19 -22.19
C LEU A 261 -0.25 21.57 -22.30
N ASP A 262 -1.04 22.58 -22.68
CA ASP A 262 -0.56 23.95 -22.94
C ASP A 262 0.69 23.98 -23.84
N ASP A 263 0.62 23.27 -24.97
CA ASP A 263 1.70 23.09 -25.96
C ASP A 263 2.96 22.36 -25.47
N VAL A 264 3.00 21.92 -24.20
CA VAL A 264 4.09 21.10 -23.67
C VAL A 264 3.71 19.62 -23.78
N PRO A 265 4.53 18.77 -24.43
CA PRO A 265 4.29 17.34 -24.49
C PRO A 265 4.04 16.74 -23.12
N ILE A 266 3.00 15.89 -22.97
CA ILE A 266 2.59 15.38 -21.65
C ILE A 266 3.74 14.68 -20.92
N THR A 267 4.63 14.00 -21.65
CA THR A 267 5.80 13.32 -21.09
C THR A 267 6.86 14.28 -20.52
N LEU A 268 6.79 15.56 -20.86
CA LEU A 268 7.70 16.63 -20.42
C LEU A 268 7.06 17.56 -19.38
N VAL A 269 5.78 17.43 -19.09
CA VAL A 269 5.11 18.18 -18.01
C VAL A 269 5.56 17.63 -16.65
N GLY A 270 5.42 18.38 -15.56
CA GLY A 270 5.72 17.89 -14.21
C GLY A 270 5.00 16.57 -13.90
N LYS A 271 5.72 15.58 -13.35
CA LYS A 271 5.24 14.21 -13.11
C LYS A 271 3.88 14.11 -12.40
N GLY A 272 3.62 15.02 -11.45
CA GLY A 272 2.34 15.08 -10.74
C GLY A 272 1.15 15.37 -11.68
N GLU A 273 1.32 16.30 -12.62
CA GLU A 273 0.26 16.61 -13.60
C GLU A 273 0.07 15.46 -14.59
N GLN A 274 1.18 14.82 -15.01
CA GLN A 274 1.10 13.60 -15.83
C GLN A 274 0.27 12.53 -15.14
N ASN A 275 0.50 12.31 -13.85
CA ASN A 275 -0.24 11.33 -13.05
C ASN A 275 -1.74 11.69 -12.98
N ALA A 276 -2.03 12.95 -12.64
CA ALA A 276 -3.41 13.43 -12.55
C ALA A 276 -4.19 13.28 -13.86
N VAL A 277 -3.57 13.59 -15.01
CA VAL A 277 -4.20 13.43 -16.33
C VAL A 277 -4.43 11.97 -16.68
N LYS A 278 -3.47 11.08 -16.43
CA LYS A 278 -3.63 9.62 -16.65
C LYS A 278 -4.82 9.07 -15.88
N ILE A 279 -4.95 9.40 -14.60
CA ILE A 279 -6.06 8.95 -13.76
C ILE A 279 -7.39 9.50 -14.28
N LYS A 280 -7.46 10.81 -14.60
CA LYS A 280 -8.69 11.43 -15.10
C LYS A 280 -9.16 10.83 -16.43
N LEU A 281 -8.24 10.58 -17.36
CA LEU A 281 -8.56 9.97 -18.65
C LEU A 281 -9.01 8.51 -18.49
N ALA A 282 -8.34 7.73 -17.64
CA ALA A 282 -8.76 6.35 -17.33
C ALA A 282 -10.20 6.29 -16.78
N LEU A 283 -10.60 7.26 -15.97
CA LEU A 283 -11.97 7.36 -15.44
C LEU A 283 -13.01 7.77 -16.49
N GLU A 284 -12.63 8.59 -17.48
CA GLU A 284 -13.53 9.03 -18.56
C GLU A 284 -13.80 7.92 -19.57
N ASN A 285 -12.77 7.15 -19.92
CA ASN A 285 -12.81 6.19 -21.01
C ASN A 285 -13.35 4.82 -20.64
N SER A 286 -13.56 4.59 -19.35
CA SER A 286 -13.98 3.30 -18.85
C SER A 286 -15.46 3.32 -18.48
N SER A 287 -16.32 3.58 -19.47
CA SER A 287 -17.79 3.63 -19.29
C SER A 287 -18.32 2.35 -18.65
N ASP A 288 -17.75 1.22 -19.06
CA ASP A 288 -18.17 -0.13 -18.68
C ASP A 288 -17.40 -0.66 -17.46
N ALA A 289 -16.40 0.09 -16.95
CA ALA A 289 -15.67 -0.30 -15.75
C ALA A 289 -16.49 -0.04 -14.49
N ASN A 290 -16.52 -1.04 -13.61
CA ASN A 290 -17.26 -0.97 -12.35
C ASN A 290 -16.32 -0.96 -11.12
N VAL A 291 -15.04 -1.25 -11.32
CA VAL A 291 -14.00 -1.27 -10.26
C VAL A 291 -12.76 -0.53 -10.74
N PHE A 292 -12.33 0.49 -10.01
CA PHE A 292 -11.08 1.20 -10.26
C PHE A 292 -10.08 0.91 -9.15
N LEU A 293 -8.90 0.47 -9.54
CA LEU A 293 -7.78 0.12 -8.66
C LEU A 293 -6.70 1.17 -8.87
N ILE A 294 -6.50 2.08 -7.92
CA ILE A 294 -5.58 3.22 -8.08
C ILE A 294 -4.43 3.07 -7.09
N GLU A 295 -3.21 3.01 -7.62
CA GLU A 295 -1.99 2.90 -6.84
C GLU A 295 -1.34 4.27 -6.62
N GLU A 296 -1.17 4.64 -5.35
CA GLU A 296 -0.46 5.84 -4.88
C GLU A 296 -0.71 7.10 -5.73
N PRO A 297 -1.96 7.58 -5.78
CA PRO A 297 -2.31 8.78 -6.56
C PRO A 297 -1.55 10.03 -6.10
N GLU A 298 -1.00 10.04 -4.89
CA GLU A 298 -0.18 11.10 -4.33
C GLU A 298 1.21 11.25 -4.96
N ASN A 299 1.67 10.27 -5.74
CA ASN A 299 3.02 10.30 -6.30
C ASN A 299 3.24 11.59 -7.10
N HIS A 300 4.21 12.39 -6.63
CA HIS A 300 4.56 13.72 -7.14
C HIS A 300 3.49 14.82 -7.01
N LEU A 301 2.50 14.67 -6.12
CA LEU A 301 1.48 15.68 -5.83
C LEU A 301 1.67 16.31 -4.44
N SER A 302 1.42 17.61 -4.34
CA SER A 302 1.23 18.26 -3.04
C SER A 302 -0.10 17.85 -2.42
N PHE A 303 -0.23 17.99 -1.10
CA PHE A 303 -1.45 17.61 -0.36
C PHE A 303 -2.72 18.28 -0.90
N SER A 304 -2.67 19.55 -1.30
CA SER A 304 -3.81 20.26 -1.87
C SER A 304 -4.24 19.70 -3.23
N ARG A 305 -3.26 19.33 -4.08
CA ARG A 305 -3.52 18.73 -5.40
C ARG A 305 -4.04 17.31 -5.29
N LEU A 306 -3.49 16.51 -4.38
CA LEU A 306 -4.00 15.16 -4.09
C LEU A 306 -5.47 15.22 -3.68
N HIS A 307 -5.82 16.10 -2.74
CA HIS A 307 -7.21 16.27 -2.32
C HIS A 307 -8.13 16.67 -3.48
N GLY A 308 -7.70 17.62 -4.32
CA GLY A 308 -8.45 18.01 -5.53
C GLY A 308 -8.61 16.84 -6.52
N LEU A 309 -7.56 16.03 -6.69
CA LEU A 309 -7.58 14.84 -7.52
C LEU A 309 -8.56 13.80 -6.99
N ILE A 310 -8.47 13.39 -5.72
CA ILE A 310 -9.39 12.39 -5.17
C ILE A 310 -10.84 12.89 -5.23
N ASN A 311 -11.13 14.16 -4.94
CA ASN A 311 -12.48 14.68 -5.08
C ASN A 311 -13.00 14.62 -6.53
N ALA A 312 -12.15 14.91 -7.51
CA ALA A 312 -12.50 14.76 -8.92
C ALA A 312 -12.75 13.28 -9.28
N ILE A 313 -11.92 12.37 -8.77
CA ILE A 313 -12.06 10.92 -8.96
C ILE A 313 -13.38 10.43 -8.38
N THR A 314 -13.65 10.73 -7.10
CA THR A 314 -14.88 10.31 -6.40
C THR A 314 -16.12 10.86 -7.07
N LYS A 315 -16.11 12.15 -7.47
CA LYS A 315 -17.24 12.76 -8.17
C LYS A 315 -17.51 12.10 -9.53
N LYS A 316 -16.46 11.74 -10.27
CA LYS A 316 -16.60 11.08 -11.58
C LYS A 316 -16.94 9.59 -11.49
N ALA A 317 -16.44 8.89 -10.48
CA ALA A 317 -16.70 7.46 -10.31
C ALA A 317 -18.19 7.17 -10.06
N GLY A 318 -18.91 8.09 -9.42
CA GLY A 318 -20.35 7.92 -9.17
C GLY A 318 -20.61 6.68 -8.32
N ALA A 319 -21.38 5.72 -8.85
CA ALA A 319 -21.72 4.47 -8.17
C ALA A 319 -20.66 3.35 -8.34
N ARG A 320 -19.54 3.62 -9.03
CA ARG A 320 -18.48 2.63 -9.27
C ARG A 320 -17.59 2.48 -8.04
N GLN A 321 -17.05 1.29 -7.82
CA GLN A 321 -16.16 1.01 -6.71
C GLN A 321 -14.76 1.56 -6.98
N LEU A 322 -14.21 2.29 -6.02
CA LEU A 322 -12.84 2.82 -6.04
C LEU A 322 -12.06 2.16 -4.91
N ILE A 323 -10.92 1.55 -5.26
CA ILE A 323 -9.96 1.01 -4.29
C ILE A 323 -8.64 1.74 -4.52
N ILE A 324 -8.30 2.63 -3.60
CA ILE A 324 -7.14 3.51 -3.68
C ILE A 324 -6.15 3.06 -2.61
N THR A 325 -4.88 2.92 -2.98
CA THR A 325 -3.81 2.67 -2.00
C THR A 325 -2.98 3.93 -1.81
N THR A 326 -2.56 4.20 -0.58
CA THR A 326 -1.76 5.38 -0.24
C THR A 326 -0.89 5.10 0.98
N HIS A 327 0.21 5.82 1.12
CA HIS A 327 0.99 5.91 2.35
C HIS A 327 0.80 7.27 3.06
N SER A 328 -0.03 8.16 2.49
CA SER A 328 -0.18 9.54 2.95
C SER A 328 -1.24 9.68 4.04
N SER A 329 -0.80 10.19 5.19
CA SER A 329 -1.67 10.45 6.35
C SER A 329 -2.65 11.59 6.20
N PHE A 330 -2.39 12.44 5.23
CA PHE A 330 -3.26 13.56 4.94
C PHE A 330 -4.58 13.13 4.27
N VAL A 331 -4.59 11.96 3.63
CA VAL A 331 -5.75 11.42 2.91
C VAL A 331 -6.88 11.05 3.88
N LEU A 332 -6.53 10.59 5.09
CA LEU A 332 -7.45 10.02 6.08
C LEU A 332 -8.64 10.92 6.44
N ASN A 333 -8.40 12.22 6.61
CA ASN A 333 -9.41 13.10 7.22
C ASN A 333 -10.27 13.84 6.22
N LYS A 334 -9.72 14.15 5.05
CA LYS A 334 -10.41 15.01 4.08
C LYS A 334 -11.30 14.22 3.12
N LEU A 335 -11.11 12.91 3.02
CA LEU A 335 -11.78 12.04 2.04
C LEU A 335 -12.81 11.09 2.68
N GLY A 336 -13.11 11.33 3.95
CA GLY A 336 -14.02 10.54 4.76
C GLY A 336 -13.29 9.41 5.45
N ILE A 337 -13.05 9.58 6.75
CA ILE A 337 -12.43 8.58 7.64
C ILE A 337 -13.14 7.21 7.59
N ASN A 338 -14.41 7.18 7.19
CA ASN A 338 -15.25 5.99 7.07
C ASN A 338 -14.82 5.09 5.90
N ASN A 339 -14.14 5.66 4.92
CA ASN A 339 -13.69 4.97 3.71
C ASN A 339 -12.27 4.42 3.89
N VAL A 340 -11.65 4.67 5.05
CA VAL A 340 -10.28 4.27 5.34
C VAL A 340 -10.24 2.83 5.83
N ILE A 341 -9.34 2.07 5.21
CA ILE A 341 -8.93 0.74 5.65
C ILE A 341 -7.45 0.82 6.03
N LEU A 342 -7.17 0.62 7.30
CA LEU A 342 -5.80 0.50 7.81
C LEU A 342 -5.27 -0.88 7.46
N PHE A 343 -4.11 -0.94 6.82
CA PHE A 343 -3.56 -2.16 6.25
C PHE A 343 -2.13 -2.39 6.75
N ARG A 344 -1.90 -3.53 7.41
CA ARG A 344 -0.59 -3.91 7.94
C ARG A 344 -0.39 -5.42 7.86
N ASP A 345 0.65 -5.83 7.16
CA ASP A 345 1.09 -7.22 7.08
C ASP A 345 0.04 -8.26 6.69
N GLY A 346 -0.93 -7.89 5.86
CA GLY A 346 -2.04 -8.77 5.45
C GLY A 346 -3.21 -8.77 6.44
N ALA A 347 -3.06 -8.16 7.61
CA ALA A 347 -4.17 -7.76 8.46
C ALA A 347 -4.73 -6.41 7.99
N SER A 348 -6.03 -6.24 8.14
CA SER A 348 -6.68 -4.97 7.85
C SER A 348 -7.77 -4.69 8.87
N MET A 349 -8.02 -3.41 9.11
CA MET A 349 -9.16 -2.97 9.90
C MET A 349 -9.74 -1.69 9.30
N ARG A 350 -11.04 -1.49 9.50
CA ARG A 350 -11.68 -0.21 9.20
C ARG A 350 -11.78 0.63 10.45
N LEU A 351 -11.72 1.94 10.31
CA LEU A 351 -11.80 2.86 11.46
C LEU A 351 -13.18 2.84 12.13
N ASP A 352 -14.24 2.44 11.41
CA ASP A 352 -15.58 2.27 12.00
C ASP A 352 -15.77 0.95 12.76
N ALA A 353 -14.76 0.06 12.77
CA ALA A 353 -14.72 -1.07 13.68
C ALA A 353 -14.33 -0.65 15.12
N LEU A 354 -13.84 0.58 15.29
CA LEU A 354 -13.55 1.17 16.60
C LEU A 354 -14.84 1.50 17.35
N THR A 355 -14.75 1.61 18.67
CA THR A 355 -15.82 2.14 19.51
C THR A 355 -16.25 3.53 19.02
N ALA A 356 -17.55 3.85 19.16
CA ALA A 356 -18.11 5.08 18.63
C ALA A 356 -17.38 6.35 19.12
N ASP A 357 -16.94 6.37 20.39
CA ASP A 357 -16.17 7.47 20.96
C ASP A 357 -14.76 7.58 20.35
N THR A 358 -14.04 6.46 20.24
CA THR A 358 -12.70 6.42 19.60
C THR A 358 -12.78 6.85 18.13
N TYR A 359 -13.77 6.37 17.40
CA TYR A 359 -13.98 6.73 16.00
C TYR A 359 -14.29 8.23 15.84
N GLU A 360 -15.18 8.81 16.66
CA GLU A 360 -15.48 10.24 16.63
C GLU A 360 -14.29 11.12 17.03
N TYR A 361 -13.38 10.61 17.88
CA TYR A 361 -12.12 11.29 18.17
C TYR A 361 -11.20 11.38 16.96
N PHE A 362 -10.91 10.27 16.29
CA PHE A 362 -10.03 10.27 15.12
C PHE A 362 -10.63 11.06 13.95
N LYS A 363 -11.95 11.10 13.84
CA LYS A 363 -12.67 11.94 12.86
C LYS A 363 -12.43 13.44 13.07
N LYS A 364 -12.15 13.88 14.31
CA LYS A 364 -11.90 15.29 14.68
C LYS A 364 -10.43 15.67 14.62
N LEU A 365 -9.51 14.72 14.79
CA LEU A 365 -8.07 14.96 14.79
C LEU A 365 -7.46 15.01 13.38
N PRO A 366 -6.37 15.75 13.14
CA PRO A 366 -5.45 15.53 12.01
C PRO A 366 -4.87 14.10 12.04
N GLY A 367 -5.04 13.31 10.98
CA GLY A 367 -4.78 11.85 10.93
C GLY A 367 -3.31 11.43 10.90
N HIS A 368 -2.39 12.32 11.27
CA HIS A 368 -0.94 12.08 11.21
C HIS A 368 -0.50 11.00 12.21
N ASP A 369 -0.98 11.08 13.46
CA ASP A 369 -0.47 10.23 14.54
C ASP A 369 -0.99 8.78 14.44
N THR A 370 -2.19 8.58 13.90
CA THR A 370 -2.72 7.24 13.63
C THR A 370 -1.84 6.48 12.65
N LEU A 371 -1.22 7.18 11.69
CA LEU A 371 -0.32 6.55 10.74
C LEU A 371 1.07 6.32 11.27
N ARG A 372 1.61 7.21 12.10
CA ARG A 372 2.83 6.92 12.86
C ARG A 372 2.73 5.56 13.57
N LEU A 373 1.59 5.31 14.25
CA LEU A 373 1.33 4.02 14.87
C LEU A 373 1.35 2.86 13.86
N LEU A 374 0.66 3.01 12.72
CA LEU A 374 0.58 1.98 11.69
C LEU A 374 1.90 1.64 11.02
N LEU A 375 2.70 2.67 10.72
CA LEU A 375 3.99 2.59 10.04
C LEU A 375 5.10 2.07 10.97
N SER A 376 4.93 2.21 12.29
CA SER A 376 5.94 1.77 13.25
C SER A 376 5.98 0.24 13.40
N SER A 377 7.18 -0.36 13.42
CA SER A 377 7.31 -1.79 13.77
C SER A 377 6.91 -2.04 15.22
N ARG A 378 7.18 -1.06 16.09
CA ARG A 378 6.78 -0.94 17.49
C ARG A 378 6.52 0.54 17.79
N SER A 379 5.55 0.82 18.64
CA SER A 379 5.26 2.19 19.09
C SER A 379 5.48 2.33 20.59
N ILE A 380 6.00 3.46 21.04
CA ILE A 380 5.98 3.88 22.44
C ILE A 380 5.07 5.10 22.53
N LEU A 381 3.92 4.96 23.19
CA LEU A 381 3.00 6.06 23.42
C LEU A 381 3.41 6.76 24.71
N VAL A 382 3.48 8.08 24.67
CA VAL A 382 3.86 8.92 25.82
C VAL A 382 2.85 10.06 26.02
N GLU A 383 2.81 10.70 27.18
CA GLU A 383 1.77 11.70 27.51
C GLU A 383 1.92 13.03 26.79
N GLY A 384 3.16 13.50 26.68
CA GLY A 384 3.47 14.81 26.16
C GLY A 384 4.81 14.89 25.42
N PRO A 385 5.12 16.08 24.88
CA PRO A 385 6.36 16.32 24.15
C PRO A 385 7.60 16.20 25.05
N SER A 386 7.49 16.48 26.35
CA SER A 386 8.57 16.28 27.32
C SER A 386 8.93 14.80 27.47
N ASP A 387 7.93 13.95 27.62
CA ASP A 387 8.13 12.49 27.71
C ASP A 387 8.72 11.95 26.40
N GLU A 388 8.26 12.45 25.25
CA GLU A 388 8.78 12.05 23.94
C GLU A 388 10.29 12.28 23.85
N LEU A 389 10.78 13.46 24.25
CA LEU A 389 12.20 13.78 24.25
C LEU A 389 13.00 12.89 25.22
N VAL A 390 12.51 12.70 26.45
CA VAL A 390 13.22 11.89 27.45
C VAL A 390 13.27 10.42 27.06
N VAL A 391 12.17 9.85 26.55
CA VAL A 391 12.12 8.47 26.06
C VAL A 391 13.02 8.28 24.83
N GLN A 392 13.05 9.24 23.89
CA GLN A 392 13.98 9.18 22.76
C GLN A 392 15.44 9.18 23.23
N LYS A 393 15.79 10.02 24.21
CA LYS A 393 17.14 10.04 24.79
C LYS A 393 17.49 8.73 25.49
N ALA A 394 16.57 8.16 26.27
CA ALA A 394 16.76 6.88 26.93
C ALA A 394 17.02 5.75 25.92
N PHE A 395 16.28 5.75 24.81
CA PHE A 395 16.48 4.79 23.73
C PHE A 395 17.86 4.94 23.07
N ILE A 396 18.28 6.18 22.75
CA ILE A 396 19.60 6.46 22.18
C ILE A 396 20.71 6.02 23.15
N ALA A 397 20.57 6.31 24.44
CA ALA A 397 21.54 5.93 25.45
C ALA A 397 21.72 4.40 25.56
N LYS A 398 20.63 3.63 25.39
CA LYS A 398 20.65 2.16 25.46
C LYS A 398 21.13 1.50 24.17
N HIS A 399 20.68 1.99 23.01
CA HIS A 399 20.87 1.33 21.71
C HIS A 399 21.93 1.97 20.82
N GLY A 400 22.41 3.17 21.16
CA GLY A 400 23.37 3.95 20.37
C GLY A 400 22.81 4.58 19.08
N VAL A 401 21.51 4.43 18.81
CA VAL A 401 20.81 4.92 17.62
C VAL A 401 19.43 5.45 17.98
N SER A 402 18.84 6.28 17.12
CA SER A 402 17.48 6.80 17.36
C SER A 402 16.42 5.69 17.31
N PRO A 403 15.26 5.87 17.98
CA PRO A 403 14.13 4.94 17.87
C PRO A 403 13.72 4.65 16.42
N LEU A 404 13.64 5.70 15.59
CA LEU A 404 13.21 5.60 14.21
C LEU A 404 14.16 4.75 13.35
N GLU A 405 15.47 4.79 13.61
CA GLU A 405 16.46 3.92 12.95
C GLU A 405 16.23 2.43 13.23
N LYS A 406 15.61 2.09 14.37
CA LYS A 406 15.17 0.72 14.69
C LYS A 406 13.70 0.46 14.34
N GLY A 407 13.05 1.37 13.63
CA GLY A 407 11.62 1.28 13.29
C GLY A 407 10.70 1.39 14.51
N VAL A 408 11.17 2.00 15.60
CA VAL A 408 10.37 2.31 16.79
C VAL A 408 9.93 3.76 16.72
N ASP A 409 8.63 4.02 16.83
CA ASP A 409 8.11 5.40 16.85
C ASP A 409 7.66 5.79 18.27
N VAL A 410 8.08 6.97 18.74
CA VAL A 410 7.69 7.52 20.04
C VAL A 410 6.64 8.59 19.78
N ILE A 411 5.39 8.35 20.19
CA ILE A 411 4.23 9.17 19.83
C ILE A 411 3.68 9.83 21.08
N SER A 412 3.82 11.15 21.17
CA SER A 412 3.14 11.96 22.19
C SER A 412 1.62 11.98 21.94
N VAL A 413 0.87 11.26 22.77
CA VAL A 413 -0.59 11.25 22.79
C VAL A 413 -1.09 11.97 24.04
N LYS A 414 -1.84 13.06 23.87
CA LYS A 414 -2.42 13.79 25.01
C LYS A 414 -3.16 12.81 25.92
N GLY A 415 -2.70 12.61 27.17
CA GLY A 415 -2.91 11.41 28.03
C GLY A 415 -4.31 10.80 28.21
N LEU A 416 -5.37 11.45 27.73
CA LEU A 416 -6.72 10.86 27.58
C LEU A 416 -6.85 9.97 26.33
N ALA A 417 -5.92 10.05 25.39
CA ALA A 417 -6.01 9.39 24.09
C ALA A 417 -5.38 7.98 24.04
N PHE A 418 -4.63 7.55 25.05
CA PHE A 418 -3.96 6.23 25.03
C PHE A 418 -4.90 5.09 24.67
N LYS A 419 -6.05 4.98 25.34
CA LYS A 419 -7.04 3.91 25.09
C LYS A 419 -7.46 3.84 23.62
N ARG A 420 -7.55 4.99 22.96
CA ARG A 420 -7.97 5.12 21.56
C ARG A 420 -6.91 4.58 20.60
N PHE A 421 -5.64 4.84 20.88
CA PHE A 421 -4.52 4.27 20.11
C PHE A 421 -4.30 2.78 20.41
N LEU A 422 -4.48 2.37 21.66
CA LEU A 422 -4.39 0.97 22.07
C LEU A 422 -5.47 0.10 21.41
N GLU A 423 -6.66 0.66 21.16
CA GLU A 423 -7.72 -0.04 20.43
C GLU A 423 -7.27 -0.41 19.00
N ILE A 424 -6.63 0.53 18.29
CA ILE A 424 -6.04 0.30 16.96
C ILE A 424 -4.89 -0.72 17.05
N ALA A 425 -3.99 -0.54 18.02
CA ALA A 425 -2.85 -1.43 18.21
C ALA A 425 -3.28 -2.88 18.47
N LYS A 426 -4.33 -3.08 19.28
CA LYS A 426 -4.91 -4.38 19.58
C LYS A 426 -5.51 -5.06 18.34
N LEU A 427 -6.29 -4.32 17.54
CA LEU A 427 -6.94 -4.85 16.34
C LEU A 427 -5.93 -5.22 15.23
N LEU A 428 -4.84 -4.46 15.12
CA LEU A 428 -3.79 -4.70 14.10
C LEU A 428 -2.59 -5.49 14.63
N GLY A 429 -2.60 -5.88 15.91
CA GLY A 429 -1.50 -6.63 16.53
C GLY A 429 -0.17 -5.87 16.59
N ILE A 430 -0.22 -4.54 16.70
CA ILE A 430 0.96 -3.68 16.79
C ILE A 430 1.57 -3.81 18.19
N LYS A 431 2.89 -3.94 18.25
CA LYS A 431 3.60 -3.92 19.54
C LYS A 431 3.64 -2.50 20.07
N THR A 432 3.06 -2.27 21.23
CA THR A 432 2.89 -0.93 21.81
C THR A 432 3.23 -0.91 23.29
N ASP A 433 4.18 -0.08 23.68
CA ASP A 433 4.40 0.29 25.08
C ASP A 433 3.73 1.64 25.37
N VAL A 434 3.10 1.77 26.53
CA VAL A 434 2.57 3.04 27.05
C VAL A 434 3.46 3.46 28.19
N VAL A 435 4.02 4.65 28.12
CA VAL A 435 4.77 5.30 29.20
C VAL A 435 3.87 6.41 29.73
N THR A 436 3.45 6.28 30.99
CA THR A 436 2.46 7.16 31.62
C THR A 436 2.84 7.39 33.08
N ASP A 437 2.48 8.55 33.57
CA ASP A 437 2.65 8.95 34.96
C ASP A 437 1.62 8.22 35.83
N ASN A 438 1.94 8.03 37.12
CA ASN A 438 1.00 7.39 38.05
C ASN A 438 0.05 8.40 38.71
N ASP A 439 0.31 9.70 38.57
CA ASP A 439 -0.49 10.81 39.13
C ASP A 439 -0.81 10.68 40.64
N GLY A 440 -0.07 9.83 41.36
CA GLY A 440 -0.32 9.50 42.77
C GLY A 440 -1.50 8.55 43.02
N ASP A 441 -2.03 7.86 41.99
CA ASP A 441 -3.11 6.87 42.13
C ASP A 441 -2.90 5.68 41.17
N VAL A 442 -2.13 4.69 41.62
CA VAL A 442 -1.80 3.50 40.82
C VAL A 442 -3.04 2.61 40.59
N GLU A 443 -3.98 2.56 41.53
CA GLU A 443 -5.18 1.74 41.39
C GLU A 443 -6.13 2.29 40.32
N ALA A 444 -6.29 3.63 40.23
CA ALA A 444 -7.02 4.25 39.14
C ALA A 444 -6.36 3.97 37.78
N LEU A 445 -5.03 3.95 37.71
CA LEU A 445 -4.29 3.62 36.48
C LEU A 445 -4.52 2.16 36.04
N LYS A 446 -4.45 1.21 36.98
CA LYS A 446 -4.77 -0.21 36.71
C LYS A 446 -6.21 -0.37 36.23
N ALA A 447 -7.17 0.31 36.88
CA ALA A 447 -8.56 0.31 36.44
C ALA A 447 -8.73 0.94 35.05
N LYS A 448 -7.98 2.00 34.75
CA LYS A 448 -7.98 2.64 33.42
C LYS A 448 -7.54 1.66 32.32
N TYR A 449 -6.51 0.86 32.54
CA TYR A 449 -5.95 -0.02 31.50
C TYR A 449 -6.31 -1.51 31.63
N ALA A 450 -7.32 -1.86 32.43
CA ALA A 450 -7.72 -3.25 32.68
C ALA A 450 -8.02 -4.07 31.39
N ASP A 451 -8.54 -3.42 30.34
CA ASP A 451 -8.84 -4.06 29.05
C ASP A 451 -7.61 -4.35 28.15
N TYR A 452 -6.43 -3.90 28.60
CA TYR A 452 -5.14 -3.99 27.91
C TYR A 452 -4.08 -4.64 28.82
N PRO A 453 -4.25 -5.94 29.17
CA PRO A 453 -3.29 -6.64 30.01
C PRO A 453 -1.93 -6.77 29.31
N ALA A 454 -0.86 -6.82 30.11
CA ALA A 454 0.50 -7.03 29.61
C ALA A 454 0.65 -8.43 29.00
N ASP A 455 0.40 -8.54 27.69
CA ASP A 455 0.39 -9.79 26.93
C ASP A 455 1.60 -9.94 26.00
N GLY A 456 2.59 -9.04 26.15
CA GLY A 456 3.78 -8.97 25.30
C GLY A 456 3.57 -8.25 23.96
N LYS A 457 2.33 -7.90 23.60
CA LYS A 457 2.04 -6.97 22.50
C LYS A 457 1.76 -5.58 23.02
N ILE A 458 0.93 -5.44 24.05
CA ILE A 458 0.64 -4.16 24.69
C ILE A 458 1.17 -4.19 26.11
N ASN A 459 2.01 -3.22 26.49
CA ASN A 459 2.49 -3.08 27.86
C ASN A 459 2.27 -1.66 28.37
N VAL A 460 1.75 -1.52 29.59
CA VAL A 460 1.65 -0.23 30.27
C VAL A 460 2.76 -0.13 31.29
N ARG A 461 3.57 0.93 31.21
CA ARG A 461 4.79 1.17 31.99
C ARG A 461 4.59 2.43 32.82
N TYR A 462 4.63 2.26 34.13
CA TYR A 462 4.55 3.30 35.15
C TYR A 462 5.39 2.86 36.35
N ASP A 463 5.67 3.79 37.26
CA ASP A 463 6.34 3.50 38.54
C ASP A 463 5.28 3.28 39.63
N ASP A 464 5.48 2.31 40.52
CA ASP A 464 4.53 1.99 41.60
C ASP A 464 4.65 2.95 42.81
N ASP A 465 5.63 3.85 42.83
CA ASP A 465 5.86 4.80 43.91
C ASP A 465 5.04 6.09 43.73
N GLU A 466 3.92 6.17 44.43
CA GLU A 466 3.01 7.33 44.41
C GLU A 466 3.63 8.61 44.98
N ALA A 467 4.79 8.54 45.65
CA ALA A 467 5.49 9.75 46.11
C ALA A 467 6.12 10.56 44.97
N PHE A 468 6.29 9.95 43.79
CA PHE A 468 6.89 10.57 42.61
C PHE A 468 5.91 10.52 41.44
N PRO A 469 4.90 11.41 41.41
CA PRO A 469 3.72 11.23 40.57
C PRO A 469 3.96 11.48 39.09
N THR A 470 4.98 12.26 38.72
CA THR A 470 5.26 12.66 37.33
C THR A 470 6.70 12.38 36.90
N LEU A 471 6.98 12.51 35.60
CA LEU A 471 8.32 12.31 35.03
C LEU A 471 9.42 13.12 35.74
N GLU A 472 9.17 14.40 36.05
CA GLU A 472 10.20 15.30 36.61
C GLU A 472 10.77 14.84 37.96
N PRO A 473 9.95 14.56 38.99
CA PRO A 473 10.43 14.03 40.25
C PRO A 473 11.04 12.61 40.09
N GLN A 474 10.56 11.81 39.13
CA GLN A 474 11.18 10.50 38.82
C GLN A 474 12.59 10.63 38.22
N MET A 475 12.83 11.65 37.39
CA MET A 475 14.18 11.94 36.87
C MET A 475 15.14 12.35 38.00
N LEU A 476 14.67 13.11 38.98
CA LEU A 476 15.45 13.46 40.17
C LEU A 476 15.66 12.23 41.07
N LYS A 477 14.67 11.35 41.24
CA LYS A 477 14.83 10.08 41.96
C LYS A 477 15.90 9.17 41.34
N ALA A 478 15.99 9.16 40.00
CA ALA A 478 16.96 8.34 39.27
C ALA A 478 18.39 8.92 39.24
N ASN A 479 18.59 10.20 39.61
CA ASN A 479 19.86 10.92 39.49
C ASN A 479 20.21 11.67 40.79
N SER A 480 21.40 12.29 40.87
CA SER A 480 21.70 13.23 41.95
C SER A 480 21.30 14.65 41.58
N LEU A 481 21.00 15.48 42.59
CA LEU A 481 20.73 16.92 42.43
C LEU A 481 21.86 17.60 41.67
N GLU A 482 23.11 17.32 42.04
CA GLU A 482 24.32 17.84 41.41
C GLU A 482 24.36 17.52 39.90
N ARG A 483 24.01 16.29 39.52
CA ARG A 483 24.00 15.86 38.12
C ARG A 483 22.92 16.56 37.33
N LEU A 484 21.70 16.64 37.85
CA LEU A 484 20.62 17.35 37.15
C LEU A 484 20.89 18.85 37.05
N ASN A 485 21.47 19.47 38.07
CA ASN A 485 21.92 20.86 38.01
C ASN A 485 22.95 21.08 36.88
N SER A 486 23.93 20.19 36.75
CA SER A 486 24.91 20.24 35.64
C SER A 486 24.23 20.15 34.28
N VAL A 487 23.38 19.13 34.08
CA VAL A 487 22.66 18.89 32.82
C VAL A 487 21.72 20.05 32.47
N LEU A 488 21.04 20.63 33.47
CA LEU A 488 20.06 21.69 33.27
C LEU A 488 20.67 23.10 33.26
N GLY A 489 21.94 23.24 33.65
CA GLY A 489 22.60 24.53 33.82
C GLY A 489 21.95 25.37 34.92
N THR A 490 21.59 24.72 36.04
CA THR A 490 20.98 25.33 37.23
C THR A 490 21.86 25.12 38.46
N ASP A 491 21.57 25.82 39.56
CA ASP A 491 22.37 25.82 40.80
C ASP A 491 21.49 25.69 42.06
N TYR A 492 20.46 24.86 42.01
CA TYR A 492 19.56 24.65 43.16
C TYR A 492 20.23 23.80 44.25
N ASP A 493 20.19 24.27 45.49
CA ASP A 493 20.68 23.53 46.67
C ASP A 493 19.63 22.60 47.30
N ASP A 494 18.36 22.75 46.87
CA ASP A 494 17.21 22.02 47.40
C ASP A 494 16.54 21.17 46.29
N PRO A 495 16.42 19.83 46.47
CA PRO A 495 15.71 18.93 45.56
C PRO A 495 14.27 19.35 45.25
N ASP A 496 13.56 19.91 46.21
CA ASP A 496 12.16 20.31 46.05
C ASP A 496 12.06 21.56 45.15
N ALA A 497 12.96 22.53 45.35
CA ALA A 497 13.05 23.72 44.49
C ALA A 497 13.38 23.39 43.02
N LEU A 498 14.29 22.44 42.78
CA LEU A 498 14.57 21.97 41.42
C LEU A 498 13.36 21.27 40.81
N THR A 499 12.66 20.43 41.59
CA THR A 499 11.45 19.73 41.14
C THR A 499 10.34 20.73 40.79
N GLU A 500 10.15 21.79 41.59
CA GLU A 500 9.21 22.88 41.28
C GLU A 500 9.60 23.63 39.99
N TYR A 501 10.90 23.84 39.76
CA TYR A 501 11.40 24.42 38.51
C TYR A 501 11.07 23.53 37.30
N MET A 502 11.29 22.22 37.42
CA MET A 502 11.06 21.26 36.34
C MET A 502 9.57 21.05 36.02
N THR A 503 8.72 21.02 37.04
CA THR A 503 7.27 20.76 36.89
C THR A 503 6.48 21.95 36.35
N LYS A 504 7.07 23.16 36.36
CA LYS A 504 6.43 24.37 35.78
C LYS A 504 6.13 24.16 34.28
N PRO A 505 4.88 24.38 33.83
CA PRO A 505 4.49 24.14 32.44
C PRO A 505 5.34 24.88 31.39
N ALA A 506 5.86 26.06 31.73
CA ALA A 506 6.75 26.83 30.86
C ALA A 506 8.14 26.20 30.69
N ASN A 507 8.57 25.37 31.64
CA ASN A 507 9.92 24.80 31.69
C ASN A 507 9.95 23.32 31.29
N LYS A 508 8.82 22.59 31.38
CA LYS A 508 8.77 21.14 31.12
C LYS A 508 9.44 20.72 29.80
N THR A 509 9.14 21.42 28.71
CA THR A 509 9.70 21.09 27.39
C THR A 509 11.18 21.47 27.29
N ASP A 510 11.57 22.62 27.87
CA ASP A 510 12.96 23.08 27.85
C ASP A 510 13.88 22.19 28.69
N VAL A 511 13.39 21.72 29.84
CA VAL A 511 14.08 20.74 30.70
C VAL A 511 14.27 19.42 29.95
N ALA A 512 13.23 18.92 29.30
CA ALA A 512 13.31 17.69 28.51
C ALA A 512 14.26 17.84 27.31
N LEU A 513 14.28 19.01 26.66
CA LEU A 513 15.22 19.30 25.56
C LEU A 513 16.67 19.33 26.05
N LYS A 514 16.96 19.96 27.19
CA LYS A 514 18.30 19.93 27.80
C LYS A 514 18.75 18.49 28.14
N ILE A 515 17.83 17.66 28.66
CA ILE A 515 18.09 16.23 28.91
C ILE A 515 18.37 15.50 27.58
N PHE A 516 17.66 15.83 26.51
CA PHE A 516 17.87 15.23 25.20
C PHE A 516 19.24 15.61 24.60
N ASP A 517 19.62 16.89 24.68
CA ASP A 517 20.84 17.42 24.07
C ASP A 517 22.11 17.14 24.89
N THR A 518 21.99 16.75 26.17
CA THR A 518 23.16 16.56 27.03
C THR A 518 24.10 15.45 26.54
N THR A 519 25.40 15.66 26.71
CA THR A 519 26.43 14.64 26.48
C THR A 519 26.85 13.95 27.79
N GLU A 520 26.38 14.45 28.93
CA GLU A 520 26.66 13.88 30.23
C GLU A 520 25.88 12.57 30.44
N ALA A 521 26.43 11.67 31.26
CA ALA A 521 25.76 10.43 31.60
C ALA A 521 24.57 10.70 32.52
N ILE A 522 23.37 10.36 32.06
CA ILE A 522 22.11 10.48 32.81
C ILE A 522 21.45 9.11 32.95
N THR A 523 20.84 8.86 34.11
CA THR A 523 20.08 7.63 34.39
C THR A 523 18.60 7.89 34.16
N PHE A 524 17.90 6.97 33.49
CA PHE A 524 16.45 7.06 33.29
C PHE A 524 15.68 6.21 34.31
N PRO A 525 14.45 6.58 34.65
CA PRO A 525 13.55 5.78 35.48
C PRO A 525 13.36 4.34 34.96
N GLY A 526 13.09 3.41 35.89
CA GLY A 526 12.97 1.98 35.58
C GLY A 526 11.88 1.66 34.55
N TYR A 527 10.71 2.29 34.66
CA TYR A 527 9.60 2.10 33.72
C TYR A 527 9.93 2.59 32.30
N ILE A 528 10.70 3.67 32.16
CA ILE A 528 11.21 4.15 30.86
C ILE A 528 12.25 3.17 30.30
N ASN A 529 13.20 2.73 31.13
CA ASN A 529 14.19 1.74 30.71
C ASN A 529 13.52 0.46 30.20
N ALA A 530 12.44 0.02 30.84
CA ALA A 530 11.63 -1.12 30.43
C ALA A 530 10.88 -0.88 29.11
N ALA A 531 10.42 0.35 28.86
CA ALA A 531 9.79 0.73 27.60
C ALA A 531 10.78 0.77 26.43
N VAL A 532 12.06 1.06 26.68
CA VAL A 532 13.10 1.14 25.64
C VAL A 532 13.93 -0.14 25.50
N GLU A 533 13.57 -1.26 26.14
CA GLU A 533 14.27 -2.55 25.99
C GLU A 533 14.34 -3.08 24.57
#